data_AF-A0A969U5U0-F1
#
_entry.id   AF-A0A969U5U0-F1
#
_cell.length_a   1.000
_cell.length_b   1.000
_cell.length_c   1.000
_cell.angle_alpha   90.00
_cell.angle_beta   90.00
_cell.angle_gamma   90.00
#
_symmetry.space_group_name_H-M   'P 1'
#
loop_
_entity.id
_entity.type
_entity.pdbx_description
1 polymer ?
#
loop_
_entity_poly.entity_id
_entity_poly.type
_entity_poly.pdbx_seq_one_letter_code
_entity_poly.pdbx_strand_id
1 'polypeptide(L)'
;LQFGRAETAGYFCETQSEYAWLFKLLIETAHQSKIIFISRETIAELPPTITCEIILDGLTADVAVELLTSFNLIATIEELTELAQRYQGHPEALQLVASLIRDDSEYQGNVSKFLQDRDWLLTRSIESMLDETIARLSDIERTCLSRISVYQTAEYPLNFAGIAAQMPEVSKYELKENIILALKRRQLLYYDCQRSSYQLHPLVREKGDRLLNQNPENFRTAHRQAYRYLIGIPLKPESEWQDIEDIKPLTRAHYHACQAGDLDAAATAISGVDEYLKEWNYPEQICSHPQLALLADAENFQEDVSQDSNI
;
A
#
# COMPACT_ATOMS: atom_id res chain seq x y z
N LEU A 1 1.92 33.43 -6.05
CA LEU A 1 1.07 32.62 -5.15
C LEU A 1 -0.38 32.92 -5.47
N GLN A 2 -1.13 31.92 -5.93
CA GLN A 2 -2.56 32.03 -6.20
C GLN A 2 -3.32 31.57 -4.95
N PHE A 3 -4.18 32.43 -4.43
CA PHE A 3 -5.03 32.07 -3.32
C PHE A 3 -6.23 31.26 -3.82
N GLY A 4 -6.41 30.06 -3.27
CA GLY A 4 -7.67 29.32 -3.37
C GLY A 4 -7.55 27.93 -3.97
N ARG A 5 -7.39 26.94 -3.10
CA ARG A 5 -8.33 25.82 -2.87
C ARG A 5 -7.71 24.93 -1.82
N ALA A 6 -8.15 25.05 -0.57
CA ALA A 6 -7.64 24.27 0.57
C ALA A 6 -7.70 22.74 0.37
N GLU A 7 -8.50 22.26 -0.58
CA GLU A 7 -8.61 20.84 -0.97
C GLU A 7 -7.50 20.38 -1.94
N THR A 8 -6.79 21.32 -2.59
CA THR A 8 -5.76 20.98 -3.59
C THR A 8 -4.40 20.79 -2.93
N ALA A 9 -3.77 19.66 -3.17
CA ALA A 9 -2.48 19.34 -2.56
C ALA A 9 -1.38 20.36 -2.90
N GLY A 10 -0.64 20.75 -1.87
CA GLY A 10 0.51 21.65 -1.93
C GLY A 10 0.15 23.14 -1.92
N TYR A 11 -1.12 23.50 -1.70
CA TYR A 11 -1.56 24.89 -1.61
C TYR A 11 -1.95 25.24 -0.18
N PHE A 12 -1.74 26.50 0.20
CA PHE A 12 -2.18 26.98 1.50
C PHE A 12 -3.72 27.04 1.58
N CYS A 13 -4.24 26.72 2.76
CA CYS A 13 -5.66 26.85 3.05
C CYS A 13 -6.07 28.34 2.99
N GLU A 14 -7.25 28.63 2.44
CA GLU A 14 -7.77 30.01 2.34
C GLU A 14 -7.91 30.67 3.72
N THR A 15 -8.26 29.90 4.75
CA THR A 15 -8.38 30.38 6.14
C THR A 15 -7.04 30.61 6.83
N GLN A 16 -5.93 30.25 6.18
CA GLN A 16 -4.55 30.35 6.67
C GLN A 16 -3.69 31.18 5.70
N SER A 17 -4.30 32.20 5.09
CA SER A 17 -3.69 33.04 4.06
C SER A 17 -2.42 33.78 4.53
N GLU A 18 -2.22 33.95 5.84
CA GLU A 18 -1.02 34.57 6.40
C GLU A 18 0.24 33.75 6.09
N TYR A 19 0.14 32.42 6.04
CA TYR A 19 1.29 31.56 5.69
C TYR A 19 1.69 31.74 4.23
N ALA A 20 0.72 31.75 3.31
CA ALA A 20 1.00 32.05 1.90
C ALA A 20 1.69 33.41 1.78
N TRP A 21 1.20 34.42 2.51
CA TRP A 21 1.83 35.75 2.52
C TRP A 21 3.25 35.74 3.09
N LEU A 22 3.49 35.00 4.18
CA LEU A 22 4.83 34.82 4.74
C LEU A 22 5.78 34.22 3.71
N PHE A 23 5.42 33.10 3.08
CA PHE A 23 6.27 32.47 2.05
C PHE A 23 6.49 33.38 0.85
N LYS A 24 5.49 34.19 0.46
CA LYS A 24 5.65 35.21 -0.57
C LYS A 24 6.74 36.21 -0.20
N LEU A 25 6.67 36.73 1.02
CA LEU A 25 7.62 37.73 1.52
C LEU A 25 9.04 37.16 1.56
N LEU A 26 9.19 35.92 2.04
CA LEU A 26 10.48 35.23 2.07
C LEU A 26 11.07 35.00 0.67
N ILE A 27 10.25 34.80 -0.34
CA ILE A 27 10.71 34.59 -1.72
C ILE A 27 11.03 35.91 -2.43
N GLU A 28 10.17 36.91 -2.27
CA GLU A 28 10.22 38.15 -3.07
C GLU A 28 11.10 39.23 -2.45
N THR A 29 11.39 39.16 -1.15
CA THR A 29 12.23 40.16 -0.48
C THR A 29 13.70 39.75 -0.43
N ALA A 30 14.58 40.71 -0.73
CA ALA A 30 16.01 40.51 -0.55
C ALA A 30 16.34 40.44 0.95
N HIS A 31 16.86 39.31 1.40
CA HIS A 31 17.31 39.12 2.78
C HIS A 31 18.60 38.27 2.84
N GLN A 32 19.36 38.39 3.92
CA GLN A 32 20.59 37.60 4.13
C GLN A 32 20.35 36.26 4.86
N SER A 33 19.09 35.97 5.20
CA SER A 33 18.71 34.73 5.87
C SER A 33 18.69 33.53 4.94
N LYS A 34 19.02 32.34 5.46
CA LYS A 34 18.71 31.05 4.86
C LYS A 34 17.62 30.39 5.68
N ILE A 35 16.62 29.82 5.03
CA ILE A 35 15.42 29.31 5.70
C ILE A 35 15.32 27.82 5.42
N ILE A 36 15.15 27.06 6.49
CA ILE A 36 14.86 25.63 6.45
C ILE A 36 13.53 25.47 7.17
N PHE A 37 12.59 24.80 6.53
CA PHE A 37 11.33 24.40 7.13
C PHE A 37 11.10 22.92 6.85
N ILE A 38 10.24 22.31 7.66
CA ILE A 38 9.88 20.90 7.55
C ILE A 38 8.39 20.85 7.21
N SER A 39 8.02 19.99 6.28
CA SER A 39 6.64 19.81 5.86
C SER A 39 6.36 18.34 5.58
N ARG A 40 5.12 17.92 5.85
CA ARG A 40 4.58 16.61 5.42
C ARG A 40 4.10 16.64 3.96
N GLU A 41 4.12 17.81 3.34
CA GLU A 41 3.57 18.05 2.01
C GLU A 41 4.45 19.00 1.18
N THR A 42 4.65 18.65 -0.08
CA THR A 42 5.34 19.49 -1.05
C THR A 42 4.49 20.71 -1.38
N ILE A 43 5.03 21.91 -1.16
CA ILE A 43 4.34 23.18 -1.40
C ILE A 43 4.44 23.53 -2.89
N ALA A 44 3.31 23.42 -3.59
CA ALA A 44 3.20 23.62 -5.04
C ALA A 44 3.59 25.03 -5.50
N GLU A 45 3.39 26.02 -4.64
CA GLU A 45 3.58 27.42 -5.01
C GLU A 45 5.03 27.92 -4.86
N LEU A 46 5.92 27.09 -4.33
CA LEU A 46 7.34 27.45 -4.19
C LEU A 46 8.08 27.27 -5.53
N PRO A 47 8.76 28.31 -6.03
CA PRO A 47 9.43 28.22 -7.31
C PRO A 47 10.73 27.41 -7.21
N PRO A 48 10.90 26.36 -8.05
CA PRO A 48 12.04 25.44 -7.96
C PRO A 48 13.39 26.09 -8.29
N THR A 49 13.38 27.30 -8.85
CA THR A 49 14.60 28.07 -9.17
C THR A 49 15.30 28.61 -7.94
N ILE A 50 14.61 28.74 -6.80
CA ILE A 50 15.16 29.30 -5.56
C ILE A 50 14.93 28.41 -4.34
N THR A 51 14.07 27.39 -4.44
CA THR A 51 13.82 26.42 -3.37
C THR A 51 14.42 25.06 -3.70
N CYS A 52 15.02 24.43 -2.70
CA CYS A 52 15.47 23.05 -2.77
C CYS A 52 14.62 22.22 -1.80
N GLU A 53 14.03 21.14 -2.30
CA GLU A 53 13.29 20.17 -1.49
C GLU A 53 14.15 18.93 -1.29
N ILE A 54 14.23 18.46 -0.04
CA ILE A 54 14.90 17.22 0.31
C ILE A 54 13.83 16.30 0.89
N ILE A 55 13.50 15.25 0.15
CA ILE A 55 12.59 14.21 0.63
C ILE A 55 13.37 13.36 1.65
N LEU A 56 12.75 13.14 2.80
CA LEU A 56 13.32 12.31 3.86
C LEU A 56 12.76 10.89 3.73
N ASP A 57 13.64 9.95 3.44
CA ASP A 57 13.33 8.53 3.47
C ASP A 57 13.36 7.99 4.92
N GLY A 58 12.92 6.74 5.09
CA GLY A 58 13.06 6.03 6.35
C GLY A 58 14.51 5.86 6.79
N LEU A 59 14.72 5.58 8.07
CA LEU A 59 16.04 5.28 8.63
C LEU A 59 16.66 4.08 7.90
N THR A 60 17.97 4.14 7.72
CA THR A 60 18.75 2.97 7.28
C THR A 60 18.63 1.86 8.32
N ALA A 61 18.83 0.61 7.89
CA ALA A 61 18.60 -0.55 8.75
C ALA A 61 19.44 -0.51 10.04
N ASP A 62 20.70 -0.08 9.95
CA ASP A 62 21.60 0.08 11.09
C ASP A 62 21.10 1.13 12.09
N VAL A 63 20.69 2.30 11.61
CA VAL A 63 20.17 3.39 12.46
C VAL A 63 18.80 3.02 13.05
N ALA A 64 17.95 2.30 12.30
CA ALA A 64 16.68 1.81 12.79
C ALA A 64 16.85 0.77 13.92
N VAL A 65 17.82 -0.15 13.77
CA VAL A 65 18.16 -1.12 14.82
C VAL A 65 18.73 -0.42 16.06
N GLU A 66 19.59 0.59 15.88
CA GLU A 66 20.10 1.41 16.99
C GLU A 66 18.95 2.11 17.74
N LEU A 67 18.02 2.72 16.99
CA LEU A 67 16.82 3.33 17.55
C LEU A 67 16.01 2.31 18.37
N LEU A 68 15.70 1.14 17.81
CA LEU A 68 14.94 0.10 18.51
C LEU A 68 15.66 -0.44 19.75
N THR A 69 16.99 -0.58 19.69
CA THR A 69 17.81 -1.01 20.82
C THR A 69 17.68 -0.06 22.02
N SER A 70 17.51 1.24 21.78
CA SER A 70 17.32 2.23 22.86
C SER A 70 16.06 2.01 23.70
N PHE A 71 15.09 1.21 23.21
CA PHE A 71 13.86 0.88 23.93
C PHE A 71 14.00 -0.27 24.93
N ASN A 72 15.18 -0.91 25.02
CA ASN A 72 15.45 -2.05 25.92
C ASN A 72 14.47 -3.22 25.73
N LEU A 73 14.19 -3.57 24.47
CA LEU A 73 13.36 -4.72 24.11
C LEU A 73 14.12 -6.04 24.31
N ILE A 74 13.37 -7.13 24.48
CA ILE A 74 13.88 -8.51 24.50
C ILE A 74 13.82 -9.03 23.06
N ALA A 75 14.94 -8.92 22.34
CA ALA A 75 15.03 -9.27 20.93
C ALA A 75 16.45 -9.63 20.52
N THR A 76 16.59 -10.39 19.43
CA THR A 76 17.87 -10.50 18.70
C THR A 76 18.05 -9.35 17.70
N ILE A 77 19.27 -9.17 17.18
CA ILE A 77 19.53 -8.16 16.14
C ILE A 77 18.74 -8.47 14.86
N GLU A 78 18.57 -9.75 14.54
CA GLU A 78 17.78 -10.21 13.40
C GLU A 78 16.30 -9.84 13.55
N GLU A 79 15.73 -10.04 14.75
CA GLU A 79 14.34 -9.65 15.04
C GLU A 79 14.14 -8.12 14.99
N LEU A 80 15.12 -7.34 15.49
CA LEU A 80 15.09 -5.88 15.35
C LEU A 80 15.24 -5.43 13.90
N THR A 81 16.05 -6.14 13.11
CA THR A 81 16.23 -5.87 11.68
C THR A 81 14.95 -6.19 10.92
N GLU A 82 14.28 -7.30 11.22
CA GLU A 82 12.99 -7.63 10.64
C GLU A 82 11.94 -6.57 10.98
N LEU A 83 11.87 -6.14 12.25
CA LEU A 83 10.96 -5.08 12.67
C LEU A 83 11.26 -3.76 11.93
N ALA A 84 12.54 -3.38 11.82
CA ALA A 84 12.96 -2.21 11.06
C ALA A 84 12.52 -2.29 9.58
N GLN A 85 12.66 -3.45 8.96
CA GLN A 85 12.26 -3.69 7.57
C GLN A 85 10.73 -3.64 7.37
N ARG A 86 9.95 -4.26 8.27
CA ARG A 86 8.48 -4.25 8.22
C ARG A 86 7.91 -2.82 8.17
N TYR A 87 8.53 -1.90 8.89
CA TYR A 87 8.14 -0.48 8.93
C TYR A 87 8.96 0.43 8.01
N GLN A 88 9.81 -0.13 7.14
CA GLN A 88 10.70 0.59 6.22
C GLN A 88 11.48 1.74 6.88
N GLY A 89 11.93 1.53 8.12
CA GLY A 89 12.71 2.53 8.85
C GLY A 89 11.92 3.77 9.27
N HIS A 90 10.58 3.81 9.17
CA HIS A 90 9.79 4.98 9.56
C HIS A 90 9.99 5.30 11.06
N PRO A 91 10.66 6.41 11.43
CA PRO A 91 11.14 6.62 12.81
C PRO A 91 10.01 6.61 13.85
N GLU A 92 8.94 7.39 13.61
CA GLU A 92 7.83 7.51 14.56
C GLU A 92 7.06 6.19 14.73
N ALA A 93 6.76 5.49 13.63
CA ALA A 93 6.13 4.18 13.67
C ALA A 93 6.96 3.15 14.45
N LEU A 94 8.28 3.13 14.26
CA LEU A 94 9.19 2.28 15.03
C LEU A 94 9.16 2.60 16.53
N GLN A 95 9.16 3.89 16.90
CA GLN A 95 9.06 4.31 18.30
C GLN A 95 7.72 3.92 18.93
N LEU A 96 6.61 4.08 18.19
CA LEU A 96 5.28 3.72 18.64
C LEU A 96 5.16 2.20 18.86
N VAL A 97 5.70 1.41 17.95
CA VAL A 97 5.67 -0.05 18.04
C VAL A 97 6.63 -0.57 19.11
N ALA A 98 7.82 0.01 19.24
CA ALA A 98 8.74 -0.34 20.32
C ALA A 98 8.14 -0.04 21.69
N SER A 99 7.50 1.12 21.85
CA SER A 99 6.75 1.45 23.07
C SER A 99 5.62 0.46 23.34
N LEU A 100 4.84 0.10 22.31
CA LEU A 100 3.79 -0.91 22.44
C LEU A 100 4.33 -2.26 22.90
N ILE A 101 5.38 -2.78 22.25
CA ILE A 101 5.99 -4.08 22.59
C ILE A 101 6.49 -4.06 24.03
N ARG A 102 7.12 -2.97 24.47
CA ARG A 102 7.64 -2.83 25.83
C ARG A 102 6.55 -2.75 26.89
N ASP A 103 5.52 -1.92 26.66
CA ASP A 103 4.57 -1.51 27.68
C ASP A 103 3.31 -2.40 27.74
N ASP A 104 3.00 -3.13 26.67
CA ASP A 104 1.87 -4.05 26.64
C ASP A 104 2.17 -5.32 27.46
N SER A 105 1.26 -5.64 28.38
CA SER A 105 1.36 -6.81 29.27
C SER A 105 1.40 -8.16 28.55
N GLU A 106 0.94 -8.22 27.29
CA GLU A 106 1.00 -9.42 26.47
C GLU A 106 2.42 -9.70 25.96
N TYR A 107 3.18 -8.66 25.61
CA TYR A 107 4.49 -8.79 24.98
C TYR A 107 5.64 -8.59 25.98
N GLN A 108 5.51 -7.66 26.94
CA GLN A 108 6.51 -7.38 27.99
C GLN A 108 7.94 -7.23 27.44
N GLY A 109 8.06 -6.56 26.28
CA GLY A 109 9.32 -6.35 25.57
C GLY A 109 9.71 -7.45 24.57
N ASN A 110 9.03 -8.60 24.53
CA ASN A 110 9.38 -9.71 23.65
C ASN A 110 8.99 -9.44 22.18
N VAL A 111 9.99 -9.15 21.35
CA VAL A 111 9.79 -8.86 19.92
C VAL A 111 9.43 -10.11 19.13
N SER A 112 10.05 -11.25 19.44
CA SER A 112 9.76 -12.54 18.78
C SER A 112 8.28 -12.87 18.84
N LYS A 113 7.67 -12.76 20.03
CA LYS A 113 6.25 -12.98 20.24
C LYS A 113 5.41 -11.99 19.44
N PHE A 114 5.76 -10.69 19.45
CA PHE A 114 5.04 -9.68 18.67
C PHE A 114 5.07 -9.98 17.17
N LEU A 115 6.21 -10.39 16.63
CA LEU A 115 6.38 -10.71 15.22
C LEU A 115 5.60 -11.96 14.80
N GLN A 116 5.39 -12.92 15.71
CA GLN A 116 4.59 -14.13 15.52
C GLN A 116 3.08 -13.86 15.63
N ASP A 117 2.67 -13.02 16.58
CA ASP A 117 1.25 -12.76 16.86
C ASP A 117 0.62 -11.78 15.85
N ARG A 118 1.43 -11.05 15.06
CA ARG A 118 0.95 -9.97 14.18
C ARG A 118 1.51 -10.03 12.77
N ASP A 119 0.56 -10.15 11.83
CA ASP A 119 0.79 -10.02 10.38
C ASP A 119 0.43 -8.63 9.84
N TRP A 120 0.00 -7.70 10.70
CA TRP A 120 -0.36 -6.33 10.33
C TRP A 120 0.52 -5.29 11.04
N LEU A 121 0.65 -4.11 10.44
CA LEU A 121 1.52 -3.03 10.89
C LEU A 121 0.77 -1.96 11.69
N LEU A 122 -0.50 -1.67 11.34
CA LEU A 122 -1.19 -0.54 11.94
C LEU A 122 -1.70 -0.86 13.35
N THR A 123 -1.06 -0.23 14.33
CA THR A 123 -1.57 -0.06 15.69
C THR A 123 -2.53 1.13 15.75
N ARG A 124 -3.32 1.28 16.82
CA ARG A 124 -4.19 2.46 16.98
C ARG A 124 -3.43 3.79 16.91
N SER A 125 -2.23 3.83 17.49
CA SER A 125 -1.40 5.05 17.50
C SER A 125 -0.87 5.39 16.11
N ILE A 126 -0.39 4.38 15.35
CA ILE A 126 0.06 4.59 13.97
C ILE A 126 -1.12 4.96 13.07
N GLU A 127 -2.28 4.33 13.29
CA GLU A 127 -3.48 4.65 12.54
C GLU A 127 -3.91 6.10 12.75
N SER A 128 -3.91 6.58 14.00
CA SER A 128 -4.21 7.98 14.33
C SER A 128 -3.22 8.96 13.68
N MET A 129 -1.93 8.62 13.63
CA MET A 129 -0.91 9.43 12.95
C MET A 129 -1.19 9.55 11.44
N LEU A 130 -1.63 8.48 10.79
CA LEU A 130 -2.01 8.50 9.37
C LEU A 130 -3.34 9.19 9.11
N ASP A 131 -4.30 9.09 10.05
CA ASP A 131 -5.63 9.69 9.92
C ASP A 131 -5.56 11.20 9.69
N GLU A 132 -4.58 11.89 10.29
CA GLU A 132 -4.37 13.32 10.04
C GLU A 132 -4.10 13.63 8.56
N THR A 133 -3.29 12.81 7.90
CA THR A 133 -2.95 13.00 6.48
C THR A 133 -4.10 12.57 5.59
N ILE A 134 -4.75 11.44 5.91
CA ILE A 134 -5.89 10.90 5.16
C ILE A 134 -7.11 11.82 5.22
N ALA A 135 -7.36 12.47 6.36
CA ALA A 135 -8.46 13.42 6.53
C ALA A 135 -8.39 14.61 5.59
N ARG A 136 -7.20 14.93 5.07
CA ARG A 136 -6.97 16.04 4.12
C ARG A 136 -7.12 15.65 2.66
N LEU A 137 -7.37 14.36 2.37
CA LEU A 137 -7.64 13.90 1.01
C LEU A 137 -9.07 14.20 0.61
N SER A 138 -9.27 14.60 -0.64
CA SER A 138 -10.59 14.62 -1.25
C SER A 138 -11.14 13.20 -1.41
N ASP A 139 -12.45 13.06 -1.61
CA ASP A 139 -13.09 11.75 -1.76
C ASP A 139 -12.51 10.94 -2.93
N ILE A 140 -12.15 11.61 -4.03
CA ILE A 140 -11.58 10.96 -5.21
C ILE A 140 -10.12 10.53 -4.98
N GLU A 141 -9.33 11.32 -4.26
CA GLU A 141 -7.97 10.95 -3.86
C GLU A 141 -7.98 9.77 -2.89
N ARG A 142 -8.89 9.79 -1.91
CA ARG A 142 -9.10 8.69 -0.96
C ARG A 142 -9.53 7.42 -1.67
N THR A 143 -10.47 7.52 -2.61
CA THR A 143 -10.92 6.39 -3.44
C THR A 143 -9.78 5.83 -4.27
N CYS A 144 -8.99 6.69 -4.92
CA CYS A 144 -7.83 6.26 -5.68
C CYS A 144 -6.84 5.53 -4.78
N LEU A 145 -6.47 6.12 -3.63
CA LEU A 145 -5.53 5.53 -2.67
C LEU A 145 -5.99 4.16 -2.18
N SER A 146 -7.27 4.03 -1.78
CA SER A 146 -7.82 2.76 -1.30
C SER A 146 -7.95 1.72 -2.41
N ARG A 147 -8.22 2.11 -3.66
CA ARG A 147 -8.29 1.14 -4.76
C ARG A 147 -6.91 0.64 -5.19
N ILE A 148 -5.90 1.50 -5.22
CA ILE A 148 -4.54 1.08 -5.62
C ILE A 148 -3.82 0.26 -4.53
N SER A 149 -4.31 0.26 -3.27
CA SER A 149 -3.71 -0.53 -2.20
C SER A 149 -3.87 -2.04 -2.38
N VAL A 150 -4.76 -2.49 -3.28
CA VAL A 150 -4.88 -3.91 -3.64
C VAL A 150 -3.61 -4.44 -4.31
N TYR A 151 -2.81 -3.57 -4.94
CA TYR A 151 -1.59 -3.98 -5.61
C TYR A 151 -0.45 -4.20 -4.62
N GLN A 152 0.13 -5.40 -4.64
CA GLN A 152 1.36 -5.72 -3.94
C GLN A 152 2.55 -5.42 -4.86
N THR A 153 3.09 -4.21 -4.76
CA THR A 153 4.15 -3.71 -5.66
C THR A 153 5.50 -4.45 -5.54
N ALA A 154 5.67 -5.26 -4.50
CA ALA A 154 6.79 -6.18 -4.36
C ALA A 154 6.66 -7.40 -5.28
N GLU A 155 5.43 -7.79 -5.65
CA GLU A 155 5.15 -8.94 -6.50
C GLU A 155 4.99 -8.57 -7.98
N TYR A 156 4.43 -7.40 -8.27
CA TYR A 156 4.28 -6.92 -9.64
C TYR A 156 4.30 -5.39 -9.71
N PRO A 157 5.03 -4.78 -10.66
CA PRO A 157 5.15 -3.32 -10.73
C PRO A 157 3.80 -2.65 -11.02
N LEU A 158 3.49 -1.62 -10.23
CA LEU A 158 2.34 -0.75 -10.44
C LEU A 158 2.75 0.42 -11.33
N ASN A 159 2.34 0.41 -12.59
CA ASN A 159 2.56 1.51 -13.50
C ASN A 159 1.30 2.41 -13.61
N PHE A 160 1.36 3.45 -14.44
CA PHE A 160 0.23 4.36 -14.64
C PHE A 160 -1.01 3.67 -15.21
N ALA A 161 -0.85 2.68 -16.09
CA ALA A 161 -1.97 1.93 -16.65
C ALA A 161 -2.70 1.11 -15.57
N GLY A 162 -1.96 0.53 -14.62
CA GLY A 162 -2.54 -0.16 -13.46
C GLY A 162 -3.37 0.77 -12.57
N ILE A 163 -2.84 1.97 -12.27
CA ILE A 163 -3.61 2.98 -11.52
C ILE A 163 -4.84 3.44 -12.33
N ALA A 164 -4.70 3.65 -13.64
CA ALA A 164 -5.81 4.05 -14.49
C ALA A 164 -6.91 2.99 -14.60
N ALA A 165 -6.56 1.71 -14.54
CA ALA A 165 -7.53 0.63 -14.54
C ALA A 165 -8.40 0.60 -13.27
N GLN A 166 -7.91 1.15 -12.16
CA GLN A 166 -8.66 1.32 -10.91
C GLN A 166 -9.62 2.52 -10.92
N MET A 167 -9.40 3.48 -11.83
CA MET A 167 -10.17 4.73 -11.92
C MET A 167 -10.74 4.95 -13.33
N PRO A 168 -11.48 3.99 -13.91
CA PRO A 168 -12.01 4.10 -15.28
C PRO A 168 -13.00 5.26 -15.47
N GLU A 169 -13.61 5.75 -14.38
CA GLU A 169 -14.50 6.89 -14.36
C GLU A 169 -13.77 8.24 -14.48
N VAL A 170 -12.44 8.26 -14.32
CA VAL A 170 -11.61 9.47 -14.35
C VAL A 170 -10.81 9.53 -15.65
N SER A 171 -10.74 10.71 -16.27
CA SER A 171 -9.88 10.90 -17.45
C SER A 171 -8.40 10.71 -17.09
N LYS A 172 -7.59 10.26 -18.06
CA LYS A 172 -6.13 10.10 -17.84
C LYS A 172 -5.44 11.39 -17.40
N TYR A 173 -5.90 12.55 -17.90
CA TYR A 173 -5.38 13.86 -17.52
C TYR A 173 -5.68 14.15 -16.06
N GLU A 174 -6.95 14.06 -15.67
CA GLU A 174 -7.40 14.28 -14.28
C GLU A 174 -6.68 13.35 -13.30
N LEU A 175 -6.57 12.07 -13.66
CA LEU A 175 -5.87 11.08 -12.85
C LEU A 175 -4.38 11.43 -12.66
N LYS A 176 -3.69 11.83 -13.74
CA LYS A 176 -2.25 12.07 -13.71
C LYS A 176 -1.90 13.41 -13.05
N GLU A 177 -2.53 14.48 -13.50
CA GLU A 177 -2.15 15.85 -13.16
C GLU A 177 -2.78 16.34 -11.86
N ASN A 178 -3.91 15.76 -11.44
CA ASN A 178 -4.57 16.15 -10.20
C ASN A 178 -4.44 15.06 -9.13
N ILE A 179 -4.99 13.87 -9.34
CA ILE A 179 -5.09 12.84 -8.29
C ILE A 179 -3.71 12.26 -7.91
N ILE A 180 -2.96 11.73 -8.88
CA ILE A 180 -1.63 11.15 -8.63
C ILE A 180 -0.66 12.23 -8.14
N LEU A 181 -0.69 13.41 -8.75
CA LEU A 181 0.16 14.53 -8.32
C LEU A 181 -0.15 14.93 -6.87
N ALA A 182 -1.42 14.93 -6.48
CA ALA A 182 -1.83 15.26 -5.12
C ALA A 182 -1.37 14.22 -4.09
N LEU A 183 -1.53 12.92 -4.40
CA LEU A 183 -1.00 11.85 -3.54
C LEU A 183 0.53 11.92 -3.42
N LYS A 184 1.23 12.28 -4.50
CA LYS A 184 2.69 12.51 -4.48
C LYS A 184 3.08 13.69 -3.61
N ARG A 185 2.40 14.84 -3.73
CA ARG A 185 2.69 16.03 -2.91
C ARG A 185 2.52 15.73 -1.43
N ARG A 186 1.54 14.91 -1.05
CA ARG A 186 1.31 14.47 0.33
C ARG A 186 2.20 13.31 0.78
N GLN A 187 3.18 12.92 -0.03
CA GLN A 187 4.13 11.83 0.25
C GLN A 187 3.44 10.47 0.52
N LEU A 188 2.23 10.28 0.01
CA LEU A 188 1.48 9.01 0.14
C LEU A 188 1.79 8.04 -1.00
N LEU A 189 2.24 8.55 -2.13
CA LEU A 189 2.59 7.80 -3.34
C LEU A 189 3.89 8.36 -3.90
N TYR A 190 4.84 7.51 -4.29
CA TYR A 190 6.04 7.96 -4.99
C TYR A 190 6.30 7.07 -6.21
N TYR A 191 7.18 7.51 -7.10
CA TYR A 191 7.59 6.72 -8.27
C TYR A 191 9.04 6.30 -8.09
N ASP A 192 9.27 5.00 -7.97
CA ASP A 192 10.59 4.39 -7.95
C ASP A 192 11.06 4.20 -9.40
N CYS A 193 12.05 4.99 -9.81
CA CYS A 193 12.60 4.95 -11.17
C CYS A 193 13.40 3.66 -11.45
N GLN A 194 14.00 3.05 -10.44
CA GLN A 194 14.76 1.81 -10.60
C GLN A 194 13.82 0.64 -10.84
N ARG A 195 12.69 0.62 -10.13
CA ARG A 195 11.64 -0.40 -10.30
C ARG A 195 10.64 -0.08 -11.40
N SER A 196 10.69 1.13 -11.97
CA SER A 196 9.68 1.66 -12.91
C SER A 196 8.25 1.47 -12.40
N SER A 197 8.04 1.74 -11.11
CA SER A 197 6.80 1.44 -10.41
C SER A 197 6.43 2.56 -9.44
N TYR A 198 5.16 2.88 -9.36
CA TYR A 198 4.61 3.59 -8.22
C TYR A 198 4.68 2.73 -6.97
N GLN A 199 4.87 3.37 -5.83
CA GLN A 199 5.04 2.73 -4.54
C GLN A 199 4.23 3.47 -3.48
N LEU A 200 3.62 2.70 -2.59
CA LEU A 200 3.03 3.15 -1.34
C LEU A 200 3.93 2.68 -0.21
N HIS A 201 4.14 3.52 0.80
CA HIS A 201 4.73 3.04 2.05
C HIS A 201 3.84 1.92 2.64
N PRO A 202 4.37 0.83 3.23
CA PRO A 202 3.58 -0.28 3.75
C PRO A 202 2.45 0.14 4.70
N LEU A 203 2.72 1.13 5.56
CA LEU A 203 1.71 1.73 6.44
C LEU A 203 0.57 2.42 5.69
N VAL A 204 0.90 3.15 4.61
CA VAL A 204 -0.09 3.83 3.77
C VAL A 204 -0.90 2.81 2.97
N ARG A 205 -0.25 1.75 2.47
CA ARG A 205 -0.92 0.64 1.77
C ARG A 205 -1.91 -0.06 2.68
N GLU A 206 -1.50 -0.46 3.89
CA GLU A 206 -2.42 -1.08 4.85
C GLU A 206 -3.56 -0.15 5.23
N LYS A 207 -3.30 1.16 5.39
CA LYS A 207 -4.37 2.12 5.65
C LYS A 207 -5.36 2.21 4.48
N GLY A 208 -4.86 2.24 3.25
CA GLY A 208 -5.67 2.18 2.03
C GLY A 208 -6.51 0.91 1.97
N ASP A 209 -5.93 -0.23 2.32
CA ASP A 209 -6.62 -1.52 2.35
C ASP A 209 -7.74 -1.54 3.41
N ARG A 210 -7.48 -1.03 4.62
CA ARG A 210 -8.54 -0.88 5.65
C ARG A 210 -9.67 0.03 5.17
N LEU A 211 -9.37 1.13 4.48
CA LEU A 211 -10.39 2.02 3.91
C LEU A 211 -11.20 1.32 2.81
N LEU A 212 -10.55 0.50 1.98
CA LEU A 212 -11.22 -0.27 0.94
C LEU A 212 -12.20 -1.30 1.54
N ASN A 213 -11.75 -2.00 2.58
CA ASN A 213 -12.52 -3.03 3.28
C ASN A 213 -13.75 -2.50 4.04
N GLN A 214 -13.83 -1.18 4.29
CA GLN A 214 -15.04 -0.55 4.87
C GLN A 214 -16.24 -0.58 3.91
N ASN A 215 -16.02 -0.77 2.61
CA ASN A 215 -17.08 -0.87 1.61
C ASN A 215 -16.88 -2.15 0.76
N PRO A 216 -17.61 -3.24 1.06
CA PRO A 216 -17.46 -4.53 0.37
C PRO A 216 -17.65 -4.46 -1.16
N GLU A 217 -18.52 -3.56 -1.64
CA GLU A 217 -18.73 -3.39 -3.08
C GLU A 217 -17.54 -2.70 -3.76
N ASN A 218 -16.96 -1.70 -3.10
CA ASN A 218 -15.73 -1.07 -3.58
C ASN A 218 -14.56 -2.06 -3.56
N PHE A 219 -14.44 -2.88 -2.50
CA PHE A 219 -13.44 -3.94 -2.40
C PHE A 219 -13.53 -4.92 -3.58
N ARG A 220 -14.70 -5.51 -3.82
CA ARG A 220 -14.92 -6.41 -4.96
C ARG A 220 -14.64 -5.74 -6.30
N THR A 221 -15.03 -4.47 -6.44
CA THR A 221 -14.81 -3.70 -7.67
C THR A 221 -13.32 -3.48 -7.93
N ALA A 222 -12.54 -3.09 -6.92
CA ALA A 222 -11.10 -2.86 -7.05
C ALA A 222 -10.35 -4.14 -7.43
N HIS A 223 -10.70 -5.26 -6.79
CA HIS A 223 -10.13 -6.57 -7.13
C HIS A 223 -10.53 -7.03 -8.55
N ARG A 224 -11.78 -6.84 -8.97
CA ARG A 224 -12.21 -7.14 -10.35
C ARG A 224 -11.48 -6.26 -11.38
N GLN A 225 -11.26 -4.99 -11.07
CA GLN A 225 -10.47 -4.07 -11.91
C GLN A 225 -9.01 -4.51 -12.01
N ALA A 226 -8.41 -4.95 -10.90
CA ALA A 226 -7.05 -5.46 -10.88
C ALA A 226 -6.92 -6.74 -11.72
N TYR A 227 -7.84 -7.69 -11.59
CA TYR A 227 -7.93 -8.87 -12.45
C TYR A 227 -7.96 -8.50 -13.94
N ARG A 228 -8.89 -7.62 -14.34
CA ARG A 228 -9.05 -7.19 -15.74
C ARG A 228 -7.80 -6.51 -16.30
N TYR A 229 -7.11 -5.73 -15.48
CA TYR A 229 -5.85 -5.12 -15.87
C TYR A 229 -4.76 -6.17 -16.08
N LEU A 230 -4.57 -7.07 -15.12
CA LEU A 230 -3.49 -8.05 -15.11
C LEU A 230 -3.64 -9.10 -16.22
N ILE A 231 -4.86 -9.58 -16.49
CA ILE A 231 -5.11 -10.54 -17.58
C ILE A 231 -4.86 -9.92 -18.97
N GLY A 232 -4.94 -8.59 -19.09
CA GLY A 232 -4.66 -7.87 -20.31
C GLY A 232 -3.17 -7.60 -20.57
N ILE A 233 -2.28 -7.97 -19.65
CA ILE A 233 -0.84 -7.77 -19.82
C ILE A 233 -0.29 -8.86 -20.75
N PRO A 234 0.38 -8.47 -21.86
CA PRO A 234 0.96 -9.45 -22.76
C PRO A 234 2.12 -10.19 -22.08
N LEU A 235 2.11 -11.52 -22.18
CA LEU A 235 3.20 -12.37 -21.73
C LEU A 235 4.20 -12.62 -22.85
N LYS A 236 5.38 -13.11 -22.48
CA LYS A 236 6.32 -13.71 -23.43
C LYS A 236 5.69 -14.96 -24.07
N PRO A 237 6.16 -15.38 -25.26
CA PRO A 237 5.73 -16.65 -25.84
C PRO A 237 5.92 -17.81 -24.85
N GLU A 238 4.98 -18.76 -24.86
CA GLU A 238 4.98 -19.93 -23.96
C GLU A 238 6.30 -20.73 -24.02
N SER A 239 6.93 -20.81 -25.19
CA SER A 239 8.23 -21.46 -25.39
C SER A 239 9.39 -20.79 -24.65
N GLU A 240 9.21 -19.56 -24.15
CA GLU A 240 10.23 -18.78 -23.44
C GLU A 240 10.02 -18.78 -21.92
N TRP A 241 8.93 -19.36 -21.41
CA TRP A 241 8.66 -19.40 -19.98
C TRP A 241 9.65 -20.32 -19.26
N GLN A 242 10.21 -19.83 -18.16
CA GLN A 242 11.18 -20.55 -17.33
C GLN A 242 10.64 -20.84 -15.94
N ASP A 243 9.94 -19.86 -15.35
CA ASP A 243 9.37 -19.96 -14.02
C ASP A 243 8.11 -19.09 -13.86
N ILE A 244 7.58 -19.04 -12.64
CA ILE A 244 6.36 -18.32 -12.31
C ILE A 244 6.44 -16.81 -12.58
N GLU A 245 7.63 -16.21 -12.60
CA GLU A 245 7.77 -14.78 -12.86
C GLU A 245 7.40 -14.42 -14.31
N ASP A 246 7.57 -15.36 -15.25
CA ASP A 246 7.16 -15.15 -16.66
C ASP A 246 5.64 -15.11 -16.85
N ILE A 247 4.88 -15.73 -15.92
CA ILE A 247 3.41 -15.73 -15.92
C ILE A 247 2.82 -14.95 -14.73
N LYS A 248 3.64 -14.17 -14.02
CA LYS A 248 3.24 -13.41 -12.82
C LYS A 248 1.93 -12.62 -12.98
N PRO A 249 1.66 -11.96 -14.13
CA PRO A 249 0.37 -11.31 -14.33
C PRO A 249 -0.83 -12.24 -14.17
N LEU A 250 -0.74 -13.50 -14.64
CA LEU A 250 -1.84 -14.47 -14.54
C LEU A 250 -2.07 -14.92 -13.10
N THR A 251 -1.01 -15.22 -12.36
CA THR A 251 -1.13 -15.66 -10.96
C THR A 251 -1.68 -14.53 -10.08
N ARG A 252 -1.26 -13.29 -10.32
CA ARG A 252 -1.86 -12.11 -9.68
C ARG A 252 -3.30 -11.89 -10.11
N ALA A 253 -3.64 -12.08 -11.39
CA ALA A 253 -5.00 -11.97 -11.88
C ALA A 253 -5.92 -12.97 -11.15
N HIS A 254 -5.49 -14.23 -11.03
CA HIS A 254 -6.20 -15.26 -10.27
C HIS A 254 -6.44 -14.83 -8.83
N TYR A 255 -5.40 -14.39 -8.10
CA TYR A 255 -5.55 -13.88 -6.74
C TYR A 255 -6.64 -12.80 -6.65
N HIS A 256 -6.61 -11.82 -7.54
CA HIS A 256 -7.60 -10.75 -7.53
C HIS A 256 -9.01 -11.22 -7.88
N ALA A 257 -9.17 -12.20 -8.78
CA ALA A 257 -10.47 -12.80 -9.07
C ALA A 257 -11.05 -13.56 -7.86
N CYS A 258 -10.20 -14.33 -7.15
CA CYS A 258 -10.58 -15.01 -5.91
C CYS A 258 -11.04 -14.03 -4.83
N GLN A 259 -10.28 -12.95 -4.61
CA GLN A 259 -10.67 -11.90 -3.65
C GLN A 259 -11.98 -11.20 -4.05
N ALA A 260 -12.25 -11.06 -5.35
CA ALA A 260 -13.53 -10.51 -5.83
C ALA A 260 -14.71 -11.49 -5.70
N GLY A 261 -14.47 -12.76 -5.34
CA GLY A 261 -15.48 -13.83 -5.29
C GLY A 261 -15.93 -14.31 -6.66
N ASP A 262 -15.12 -14.09 -7.71
CA ASP A 262 -15.44 -14.44 -9.10
C ASP A 262 -14.69 -15.71 -9.50
N LEU A 263 -15.29 -16.87 -9.21
CA LEU A 263 -14.67 -18.18 -9.40
C LEU A 263 -14.42 -18.50 -10.89
N ASP A 264 -15.32 -18.08 -11.78
CA ASP A 264 -15.16 -18.28 -13.22
C ASP A 264 -13.98 -17.47 -13.76
N ALA A 265 -13.85 -16.20 -13.34
CA ALA A 265 -12.71 -15.38 -13.68
C ALA A 265 -11.40 -15.94 -13.11
N ALA A 266 -11.44 -16.48 -11.89
CA ALA A 266 -10.28 -17.10 -11.25
C ALA A 266 -9.81 -18.35 -12.00
N ALA A 267 -10.73 -19.24 -12.37
CA ALA A 267 -10.42 -20.43 -13.18
C ALA A 267 -9.90 -20.03 -14.57
N THR A 268 -10.52 -19.03 -15.19
CA THR A 268 -10.09 -18.51 -16.50
C THR A 268 -8.67 -17.94 -16.44
N ALA A 269 -8.29 -17.28 -15.34
CA ALA A 269 -6.98 -16.63 -15.20
C ALA A 269 -5.80 -17.60 -15.32
N ILE A 270 -5.97 -18.83 -14.84
CA ILE A 270 -4.94 -19.88 -14.82
C ILE A 270 -5.19 -20.97 -15.88
N SER A 271 -6.28 -20.86 -16.63
CA SER A 271 -6.59 -21.81 -17.69
C SER A 271 -5.47 -21.84 -18.73
N GLY A 272 -4.86 -23.01 -18.89
CA GLY A 272 -3.74 -23.22 -19.82
C GLY A 272 -2.34 -23.06 -19.20
N VAL A 273 -2.23 -22.65 -17.93
CA VAL A 273 -0.95 -22.63 -17.20
C VAL A 273 -0.91 -23.59 -16.00
N ASP A 274 -1.99 -24.35 -15.78
CA ASP A 274 -2.13 -25.27 -14.64
C ASP A 274 -1.05 -26.37 -14.60
N GLU A 275 -0.62 -26.88 -15.76
CA GLU A 275 0.44 -27.88 -15.85
C GLU A 275 1.79 -27.29 -15.44
N TYR A 276 2.13 -26.10 -15.94
CA TYR A 276 3.33 -25.36 -15.56
C TYR A 276 3.38 -25.03 -14.06
N LEU A 277 2.25 -24.60 -13.48
CA LEU A 277 2.15 -24.30 -12.05
C LEU A 277 2.40 -25.54 -11.18
N LYS A 278 1.98 -26.72 -11.63
CA LYS A 278 2.26 -28.00 -10.96
C LYS A 278 3.73 -28.39 -11.11
N GLU A 279 4.30 -28.26 -12.31
CA GLU A 279 5.71 -28.56 -12.57
C GLU A 279 6.67 -27.69 -11.76
N TRP A 280 6.32 -26.40 -11.60
CA TRP A 280 7.09 -25.46 -10.77
C TRP A 280 6.80 -25.59 -9.27
N ASN A 281 6.06 -26.62 -8.86
CA ASN A 281 5.74 -26.94 -7.47
C ASN A 281 5.09 -25.76 -6.71
N TYR A 282 4.24 -25.00 -7.40
CA TYR A 282 3.51 -23.85 -6.85
C TYR A 282 2.04 -24.10 -6.42
N PRO A 283 1.44 -25.31 -6.44
CA PRO A 283 -0.02 -25.44 -6.31
C PRO A 283 -0.57 -25.10 -4.90
N GLU A 284 0.26 -24.95 -3.88
CA GLU A 284 -0.21 -24.70 -2.50
C GLU A 284 -0.46 -23.21 -2.19
N GLN A 285 0.20 -22.26 -2.87
CA GLN A 285 0.08 -20.82 -2.55
C GLN A 285 -1.11 -20.12 -3.23
N ILE A 286 -1.68 -20.72 -4.27
CA ILE A 286 -2.82 -20.17 -5.01
C ILE A 286 -4.14 -20.46 -4.26
N CYS A 287 -4.21 -21.58 -3.51
CA CYS A 287 -5.39 -22.00 -2.76
C CYS A 287 -5.40 -21.62 -1.27
N SER A 288 -4.31 -21.06 -0.73
CA SER A 288 -4.14 -20.82 0.71
C SER A 288 -4.14 -19.33 1.10
N HIS A 289 -5.26 -18.63 0.88
CA HIS A 289 -5.68 -17.54 1.77
C HIS A 289 -7.21 -17.39 1.75
N PRO A 290 -7.83 -16.97 2.87
CA PRO A 290 -8.93 -17.69 3.48
C PRO A 290 -10.30 -17.20 3.00
N GLN A 291 -10.85 -17.87 1.99
CA GLN A 291 -12.31 -17.92 1.79
C GLN A 291 -12.78 -19.23 1.13
N LEU A 292 -11.88 -20.04 0.56
CA LEU A 292 -12.20 -21.35 -0.01
C LEU A 292 -12.21 -22.52 1.00
N ALA A 293 -11.61 -22.36 2.19
CA ALA A 293 -11.68 -23.39 3.23
C ALA A 293 -13.11 -23.65 3.76
N LEU A 294 -14.03 -22.69 3.60
CA LEU A 294 -15.43 -22.84 4.01
C LEU A 294 -16.29 -23.64 3.02
N LEU A 295 -15.80 -23.92 1.80
CA LEU A 295 -16.53 -24.72 0.81
C LEU A 295 -16.09 -26.19 0.81
N ALA A 296 -14.84 -26.49 1.17
CA ALA A 296 -14.38 -27.87 1.33
C ALA A 296 -15.08 -28.61 2.48
N ASP A 297 -15.47 -27.87 3.53
CA ASP A 297 -16.27 -28.44 4.63
C ASP A 297 -17.76 -28.59 4.26
N ALA A 298 -18.29 -27.82 3.30
CA ALA A 298 -19.69 -27.91 2.89
C ALA A 298 -19.97 -29.14 2.00
N GLU A 299 -18.99 -29.59 1.21
CA GLU A 299 -19.12 -30.81 0.40
C GLU A 299 -19.00 -32.09 1.27
N ASN A 300 -18.22 -32.05 2.36
CA ASN A 300 -18.12 -33.18 3.30
C ASN A 300 -19.35 -33.36 4.21
N PHE A 301 -20.23 -32.36 4.34
CA PHE A 301 -21.47 -32.48 5.12
C PHE A 301 -22.67 -32.98 4.29
N GLN A 302 -22.57 -33.10 2.96
CA GLN A 302 -23.65 -33.61 2.12
C GLN A 302 -23.55 -35.11 1.80
N GLU A 303 -22.40 -35.77 2.00
CA GLU A 303 -22.29 -37.22 1.82
C GLU A 303 -22.79 -38.05 3.03
N ASP A 304 -22.82 -37.47 4.23
CA ASP A 304 -23.17 -38.20 5.47
C ASP A 304 -24.67 -38.25 5.82
N VAL A 305 -25.57 -37.70 4.98
CA VAL A 305 -27.04 -37.70 5.22
C VAL A 305 -27.79 -38.64 4.26
N SER A 306 -27.09 -39.38 3.39
CA SER A 306 -27.73 -40.26 2.39
C SER A 306 -27.67 -41.76 2.70
N GLN A 307 -27.18 -42.18 3.87
CA GLN A 307 -27.18 -43.58 4.30
C GLN A 307 -27.88 -43.77 5.65
N ASP A 308 -29.13 -43.36 5.76
CA ASP A 308 -30.07 -43.93 6.74
C ASP A 308 -31.51 -43.62 6.31
N SER A 309 -31.95 -44.29 5.24
CA SER A 309 -33.37 -44.44 4.92
C SER A 309 -33.59 -45.56 3.91
N ASN A 310 -33.73 -46.79 4.42
CA ASN A 310 -34.75 -47.79 4.07
C ASN A 310 -34.22 -49.23 4.10
N ILE A 311 -34.77 -49.99 5.06
CA ILE A 311 -34.90 -51.47 5.15
C ILE A 311 -33.64 -52.22 5.61
#